data_AF-A0A8T5RG22-F1
#
_entry.id   AF-A0A8T5RG22-F1
#
_cell.length_a   1.000
_cell.length_b   1.000
_cell.length_c   1.000
_cell.angle_alpha   90.00
_cell.angle_beta   90.00
_cell.angle_gamma   90.00
#
_symmetry.space_group_name_H-M   'P 1'
#
loop_
_entity.id
_entity.type
_entity.pdbx_description
1 polymer ?
#
loop_
_entity_poly.entity_id
_entity_poly.type
_entity_poly.pdbx_seq_one_letter_code
_entity_poly.pdbx_strand_id
1 'polypeptide(L)'
;LRWTTKGKKENQFQGKIIFQTKVLITKKLRPETKDFIKKSDSKTIEWDTILKNDFDGVDFLTPGNFELELRIDNKKIKPKSIFLGPQMIQPESNPFT
;
A
#
# COMPACT_ATOMS: atom_id res chain seq x y z
N LEU A 1 3.84 2.90 -3.39
CA LEU A 1 3.32 2.96 -2.00
C LEU A 1 4.37 2.35 -1.08
N ARG A 2 4.71 3.03 0.00
CA ARG A 2 5.66 2.52 1.00
C ARG A 2 5.06 2.70 2.39
N TRP A 3 5.33 1.77 3.30
CA TRP A 3 5.00 1.88 4.72
C TRP A 3 6.24 1.56 5.54
N THR A 4 6.32 2.15 6.73
CA THR A 4 7.46 1.99 7.64
C THR A 4 6.99 1.97 9.08
N THR A 5 7.70 1.23 9.92
CA THR A 5 7.52 1.26 11.37
C THR A 5 8.76 1.79 12.05
N LYS A 6 8.57 2.48 13.18
CA LYS A 6 9.65 2.79 14.12
C LYS A 6 9.34 2.17 15.47
N GLY A 7 10.35 1.61 16.12
CA GLY A 7 10.23 1.03 17.45
C GLY A 7 10.25 -0.49 17.47
N LYS A 8 10.09 -1.07 18.67
CA LYS A 8 10.38 -2.49 18.92
C LYS A 8 9.20 -3.44 18.68
N LYS A 9 8.00 -2.91 18.42
CA LYS A 9 6.78 -3.72 18.23
C LYS A 9 6.62 -4.06 16.75
N GLU A 10 6.28 -5.31 16.47
CA GLU A 10 5.81 -5.73 15.15
C GLU A 10 4.39 -5.18 14.92
N ASN A 11 4.12 -4.76 13.69
CA ASN A 11 2.77 -4.37 13.29
C ASN A 11 2.43 -5.07 11.99
N GLN A 12 1.18 -5.52 11.90
CA GLN A 12 0.65 -6.13 10.68
C GLN A 12 0.04 -5.03 9.81
N PHE A 13 0.47 -4.95 8.56
CA PHE A 13 -0.05 -4.03 7.55
C PHE A 13 -0.81 -4.82 6.50
N GLN A 14 -2.09 -4.52 6.39
CA GLN A 14 -2.96 -5.13 5.38
C GLN A 14 -3.57 -4.04 4.53
N GLY A 15 -3.82 -4.34 3.27
CA GLY A 15 -4.60 -3.42 2.48
C GLY A 15 -4.85 -3.89 1.07
N LYS A 16 -5.58 -3.04 0.37
CA LYS A 16 -5.88 -3.22 -1.04
C LYS A 16 -5.87 -1.88 -1.76
N ILE A 17 -5.41 -1.92 -3.01
CA ILE A 17 -5.59 -0.83 -3.96
C ILE A 17 -6.48 -1.36 -5.08
N ILE A 18 -7.57 -0.64 -5.34
CA ILE A 18 -8.50 -0.94 -6.43
C ILE A 18 -8.35 0.16 -7.48
N PHE A 19 -7.91 -0.23 -8.67
CA PHE A 19 -7.68 0.68 -9.78
C PHE A 19 -8.91 0.72 -10.69
N GLN A 20 -9.27 1.90 -11.22
CA GLN A 20 -10.35 1.98 -12.22
C GLN A 20 -9.92 1.32 -13.55
N THR A 21 -8.64 1.47 -13.89
CA THR A 21 -7.99 0.92 -15.09
C THR A 21 -7.05 -0.24 -14.75
N LYS A 22 -6.62 -1.02 -15.76
CA LYS A 22 -5.69 -2.14 -15.58
C LYS A 22 -4.37 -1.65 -14.96
N VAL A 23 -3.88 -2.35 -13.93
CA VAL A 23 -2.64 -2.00 -13.23
C VAL A 23 -1.45 -2.83 -13.68
N LEU A 24 -0.28 -2.20 -13.75
CA LEU A 24 1.02 -2.87 -13.86
C LEU A 24 1.79 -2.70 -12.55
N ILE A 25 2.08 -3.82 -11.86
CA ILE A 25 3.03 -3.82 -10.75
C ILE A 25 4.42 -3.77 -11.37
N THR A 26 5.22 -2.77 -10.99
CA THR A 26 6.56 -2.59 -11.57
C THR A 26 7.64 -3.16 -10.65
N LYS A 27 7.43 -3.12 -9.34
CA LYS A 27 8.38 -3.68 -8.37
C LYS A 27 7.71 -3.96 -7.03
N LYS A 28 8.01 -5.12 -6.44
CA LYS A 28 7.75 -5.40 -5.01
C LYS A 28 9.02 -5.03 -4.25
N LEU A 29 8.92 -4.25 -3.18
CA LEU A 29 10.07 -3.88 -2.37
C LEU A 29 10.14 -4.85 -1.20
N ARG A 30 11.10 -5.78 -1.22
CA ARG A 30 11.41 -6.70 -0.10
C ARG A 30 10.21 -7.51 0.45
N PRO A 31 9.59 -8.40 -0.33
CA PRO A 31 8.71 -9.40 0.28
C PRO A 31 9.54 -10.31 1.20
N GLU A 32 9.35 -10.25 2.52
CA GLU A 32 9.89 -11.26 3.42
C GLU A 32 9.10 -12.57 3.28
N THR A 33 9.63 -13.68 3.81
CA THR A 33 9.10 -15.04 3.59
C THR A 33 7.63 -15.22 4.03
N LYS A 34 7.09 -14.33 4.86
CA LYS A 34 5.69 -14.34 5.34
C LYS A 34 4.82 -13.25 4.72
N ASP A 35 5.43 -12.33 3.98
CA ASP A 35 4.71 -11.24 3.34
C ASP A 35 4.10 -11.72 2.04
N PHE A 36 2.86 -11.33 1.79
CA PHE A 36 2.33 -11.41 0.44
C PHE A 36 1.96 -10.03 -0.05
N ILE A 37 2.43 -9.72 -1.25
CA ILE A 37 1.93 -8.65 -2.08
C ILE A 37 1.49 -9.34 -3.37
N LYS A 38 0.19 -9.44 -3.61
CA LYS A 38 -0.37 -10.17 -4.75
C LYS A 38 -1.26 -9.28 -5.58
N LYS A 39 -1.29 -9.58 -6.87
CA LYS A 39 -2.29 -9.06 -7.79
C LYS A 39 -3.48 -10.02 -7.73
N SER A 40 -4.58 -9.62 -7.10
CA SER A 40 -5.75 -10.49 -6.94
C SER A 40 -6.59 -10.57 -8.21
N ASP A 41 -6.55 -9.51 -9.03
CA ASP A 41 -7.10 -9.48 -10.38
C ASP A 41 -6.42 -8.39 -11.24
N SER A 42 -6.88 -8.16 -12.47
CA SER A 42 -6.31 -7.16 -13.39
C SER A 42 -6.21 -5.71 -12.88
N LYS A 43 -6.98 -5.37 -11.83
CA LYS A 43 -7.25 -4.05 -11.24
C LYS A 43 -7.08 -4.01 -9.71
N THR A 44 -6.67 -5.10 -9.06
CA THR A 44 -6.56 -5.14 -7.60
C THR A 44 -5.17 -5.60 -7.16
N ILE A 45 -4.54 -4.82 -6.29
CA ILE A 45 -3.35 -5.22 -5.53
C ILE A 45 -3.78 -5.41 -4.08
N GLU A 46 -3.44 -6.54 -3.47
CA GLU A 46 -3.65 -6.82 -2.06
C GLU A 46 -2.32 -7.13 -1.38
N TRP A 47 -2.19 -6.73 -0.12
CA TRP A 47 -1.04 -7.08 0.69
C TRP A 47 -1.43 -7.43 2.12
N ASP A 48 -0.61 -8.29 2.72
CA ASP A 48 -0.54 -8.56 4.15
C ASP A 48 0.94 -8.78 4.48
N THR A 49 1.47 -7.91 5.33
CA THR A 49 2.91 -7.84 5.62
C THR A 49 3.12 -7.57 7.10
N ILE A 50 4.20 -8.11 7.68
CA ILE A 50 4.54 -7.88 9.10
C ILE A 50 5.84 -7.10 9.15
N LEU A 51 5.82 -5.90 9.74
CA LEU A 51 7.00 -5.04 9.81
C LEU A 51 7.40 -4.72 11.25
N LYS A 52 8.72 -4.65 11.46
CA LYS A 52 9.34 -4.22 12.72
C LYS A 52 10.58 -3.37 12.46
N ASN A 53 10.50 -2.08 12.77
CA ASN A 53 11.61 -1.15 12.65
C ASN A 53 12.25 -1.13 11.24
N ASP A 54 11.45 -1.29 10.20
CA ASP A 54 11.89 -1.32 8.80
C ASP A 54 10.84 -0.67 7.89
N PHE A 55 11.02 -0.81 6.57
CA PHE A 55 10.10 -0.38 5.53
C PHE A 55 9.83 -1.49 4.51
N ASP A 56 8.65 -1.44 3.91
CA ASP A 56 8.19 -2.31 2.84
C ASP A 56 7.33 -1.46 1.88
N GLY A 57 6.99 -2.00 0.71
CA GLY A 57 6.15 -1.32 -0.24
C GLY A 57 5.96 -2.04 -1.56
N VAL A 58 5.12 -1.40 -2.38
CA VAL A 58 4.87 -1.79 -3.76
C VAL A 58 4.93 -0.57 -4.65
N ASP A 59 5.75 -0.65 -5.70
CA ASP A 59 5.76 0.34 -6.77
C ASP A 59 4.84 -0.16 -7.90
N PHE A 60 3.90 0.69 -8.30
CA PHE A 60 2.91 0.40 -9.33
C PHE A 60 2.74 1.62 -10.24
N LEU A 61 2.32 1.37 -11.48
CA LEU A 61 1.94 2.40 -12.43
C LEU A 61 0.46 2.25 -12.76
N THR A 62 -0.26 3.37 -12.76
CA THR A 62 -1.67 3.45 -13.16
C THR A 62 -1.89 4.75 -13.95
N PRO A 63 -2.59 4.71 -15.10
CA PRO A 63 -2.96 5.91 -15.85
C PRO A 63 -4.23 6.59 -15.30
N GLY A 64 -4.82 6.09 -14.21
CA GLY A 64 -6.10 6.59 -13.71
C GLY A 64 -6.25 6.48 -12.19
N ASN A 65 -7.41 6.97 -11.72
CA ASN A 65 -7.78 7.01 -10.32
C ASN A 65 -7.80 5.60 -9.68
N PHE A 66 -7.59 5.57 -8.38
CA PHE A 66 -7.63 4.36 -7.57
C PHE A 66 -8.22 4.64 -6.19
N GLU A 67 -8.70 3.60 -5.55
CA GLU A 67 -9.11 3.58 -4.14
C GLU A 67 -8.08 2.83 -3.31
N LEU A 68 -7.85 3.29 -2.08
CA LEU A 68 -6.90 2.69 -1.16
C LEU A 68 -7.57 2.37 0.18
N GLU A 69 -7.50 1.11 0.58
CA GLU A 69 -7.83 0.68 1.93
C GLU A 69 -6.56 0.19 2.64
N LEU A 70 -6.32 0.72 3.84
CA LEU A 70 -5.22 0.31 4.71
C LEU A 70 -5.78 -0.10 6.08
N ARG A 71 -5.25 -1.19 6.62
CA ARG A 71 -5.44 -1.63 8.00
C ARG A 71 -4.09 -1.84 8.66
N ILE A 72 -3.96 -1.43 9.92
CA ILE A 72 -2.80 -1.70 10.76
C ILE A 72 -3.29 -2.43 12.00
N ASP A 73 -2.75 -3.61 12.30
CA ASP A 73 -3.20 -4.48 13.39
C ASP A 73 -4.73 -4.68 13.37
N ASN A 74 -5.28 -5.06 12.21
CA ASN A 74 -6.72 -5.20 11.93
C ASN A 74 -7.58 -3.93 12.06
N LYS A 75 -7.00 -2.75 12.33
CA LYS A 75 -7.73 -1.49 12.44
C LYS A 75 -7.71 -0.72 11.13
N LYS A 76 -8.88 -0.43 10.56
CA LYS A 76 -9.02 0.39 9.35
C LYS A 76 -8.51 1.81 9.59
N ILE A 77 -7.60 2.25 8.74
CA ILE A 77 -7.03 3.59 8.75
C ILE A 77 -7.91 4.52 7.91
N LYS A 78 -8.19 5.72 8.42
CA LYS A 78 -8.95 6.73 7.69
C LYS A 78 -8.11 7.27 6.52
N PRO A 79 -8.71 7.53 5.34
CA PRO A 79 -7.97 8.05 4.18
C PRO A 79 -7.12 9.29 4.48
N LYS A 80 -7.63 10.25 5.27
CA LYS A 80 -6.89 11.43 5.75
C LYS A 80 -5.60 11.15 6.53
N SER A 81 -5.43 9.93 7.02
CA SER A 81 -4.25 9.48 7.77
C SER A 81 -3.27 8.71 6.88
N ILE A 82 -3.56 8.60 5.58
CA ILE A 82 -2.72 7.95 4.59
C ILE A 82 -2.12 9.04 3.70
N PHE A 83 -0.85 8.86 3.34
CA PHE A 83 -0.12 9.80 2.51
C PHE A 83 0.58 9.03 1.39
N LEU A 84 0.60 9.61 0.19
CA LEU A 84 1.06 8.98 -1.04
C LEU A 84 2.24 9.75 -1.63
N GLY A 85 3.22 8.99 -2.11
CA GLY A 85 4.39 9.54 -2.80
C GLY A 85 5.34 10.33 -1.89
N PRO A 86 6.47 10.80 -2.44
CA PRO A 86 7.48 11.54 -1.68
C PRO A 86 6.98 12.90 -1.18
N GLN A 87 5.92 13.44 -1.78
CA GLN A 87 5.31 14.71 -1.39
C GLN A 87 4.23 14.55 -0.30
N MET A 88 4.03 13.33 0.23
CA MET A 88 3.06 13.06 1.30
C MET A 88 1.65 13.57 0.96
N ILE A 89 1.14 13.22 -0.22
CA ILE A 89 -0.17 13.71 -0.67
C ILE A 89 -1.29 12.85 -0.09
N GLN A 90 -2.32 13.47 0.47
CA GLN A 90 -3.48 12.74 0.97
C GLN A 90 -4.32 12.18 -0.20
N PRO A 91 -4.79 10.93 -0.12
CA PRO A 91 -5.59 10.30 -1.17
C PRO A 91 -7.01 10.87 -1.31
N GLU A 92 -7.39 11.93 -0.57
CA GLU A 92 -8.68 12.63 -0.73
C GLU A 92 -8.77 13.43 -2.04
N SER A 93 -7.62 13.65 -2.69
CA SER A 93 -7.51 14.04 -4.10
C SER A 93 -6.43 13.17 -4.73
N ASN A 94 -6.72 12.43 -5.80
CA ASN A 94 -5.66 11.75 -6.55
C ASN A 94 -4.76 12.83 -7.18
N PRO A 95 -3.47 12.95 -6.80
CA PRO A 95 -2.59 13.97 -7.38
C PRO A 95 -2.06 13.59 -8.76
N PHE A 96 -2.36 12.38 -9.24
CA PHE A 96 -1.89 11.85 -10.51
C PHE A 96 -2.95 11.94 -11.62
N THR A 97 -3.77 13.00 -11.60
CA THR A 97 -4.57 13.41 -12.78
C THR A 97 -3.70 14.08 -13.82
#